data_AF-A0A534W005-F1
#
_entry.id   AF-A0A534W005-F1
#
_cell.length_a   1.000
_cell.length_b   1.000
_cell.length_c   1.000
_cell.angle_alpha   90.00
_cell.angle_beta   90.00
_cell.angle_gamma   90.00
#
_symmetry.space_group_name_H-M   'P 1'
#
loop_
_entity.id
_entity.type
_entity.pdbx_description
1 polymer ?
#
loop_
_entity_poly.entity_id
_entity_poly.type
_entity_poly.pdbx_seq_one_letter_code
_entity_poly.pdbx_strand_id
1 'polypeptide(L)'
;MPSGFKALAGVLLLTACGNLSNEDIAFVEALPRTGDLHVRVPVQSAQPACALGEASQWAVGARDTGDKLNAAVDAVLGIIDAIRASSPTSRKPDLRVWSFPDQKHPGVRIEASLLRVATQPGSDPAAQPWSFAIDARRDGGPFLEILYAYFVGAEARSGQGVIAINFDDTRALQINGPTDPTGVMMVHYDLGGPARTVRIELGATGLGLSQFSYFYSGNPDGSGHFDYLFPDAQGNRFSLQTAFTAAGAGRAHMAVRTSSGATGTIDQCWDATACLTYLVDPLSITPICAAIPAPLCPVQGSLSACPAVP
;
A
#
# COMPACT_ATOMS: atom_id res chain seq x y z
N MET A 1 19.15 21.79 -2.31
CA MET A 1 20.43 21.06 -2.10
C MET A 1 20.17 19.59 -2.39
N PRO A 2 20.78 19.00 -3.42
CA PRO A 2 20.42 17.65 -3.85
C PRO A 2 21.11 16.64 -2.95
N SER A 3 20.35 15.94 -2.11
CA SER A 3 20.87 14.78 -1.38
C SER A 3 20.65 13.56 -2.25
N GLY A 4 21.74 13.07 -2.84
CA GLY A 4 21.73 11.90 -3.72
C GLY A 4 21.33 10.64 -2.96
N PHE A 5 20.30 9.98 -3.46
CA PHE A 5 19.98 8.58 -3.15
C PHE A 5 21.21 7.73 -3.48
N LYS A 6 21.88 7.22 -2.44
CA LYS A 6 22.93 6.22 -2.61
C LYS A 6 22.27 4.85 -2.76
N ALA A 7 22.52 4.25 -3.91
CA ALA A 7 22.03 2.95 -4.33
C ALA A 7 22.29 1.86 -3.29
N LEU A 8 21.28 1.01 -3.08
CA LEU A 8 21.42 -0.34 -2.53
C LEU A 8 22.35 -1.13 -3.46
N ALA A 9 23.61 -1.28 -3.07
CA ALA A 9 24.50 -2.31 -3.60
C ALA A 9 25.43 -2.74 -2.47
N GLY A 10 24.85 -3.36 -1.44
CA GLY A 10 25.59 -4.01 -0.36
C GLY A 10 25.79 -5.49 -0.71
N VAL A 11 27.04 -5.86 -1.00
CA VAL A 11 27.47 -7.22 -1.31
C VAL A 11 27.10 -8.17 -0.16
N LEU A 12 26.18 -9.11 -0.45
CA LEU A 12 25.83 -10.25 0.38
C LEU A 12 27.00 -11.23 0.47
N LEU A 13 27.70 -11.23 1.60
CA LEU A 13 28.53 -12.36 2.03
C LEU A 13 27.97 -12.90 3.34
N LEU A 14 26.85 -13.62 3.24
CA LEU A 14 26.37 -14.50 4.31
C LEU A 14 26.68 -15.93 3.90
N THR A 15 27.68 -16.51 4.56
CA THR A 15 27.95 -17.95 4.56
C THR A 15 26.80 -18.68 5.28
N ALA A 16 25.72 -18.93 4.56
CA ALA A 16 24.65 -19.85 4.97
C ALA A 16 24.45 -20.89 3.86
N CYS A 17 25.46 -21.75 3.67
CA CYS A 17 25.36 -22.91 2.78
C CYS A 17 24.50 -24.01 3.45
N GLY A 18 23.18 -23.82 3.47
CA GLY A 18 22.22 -24.86 3.76
C GLY A 18 21.46 -25.24 2.49
N ASN A 19 21.54 -26.50 2.06
CA ASN A 19 20.77 -26.97 0.92
C ASN A 19 19.27 -26.94 1.26
N LEU A 20 18.48 -26.22 0.45
CA LEU A 20 17.03 -26.28 0.48
C LEU A 20 16.57 -27.68 0.02
N SER A 21 15.65 -28.30 0.76
CA SER A 21 14.97 -29.49 0.28
C SER A 21 13.88 -29.13 -0.75
N ASN A 22 13.42 -30.10 -1.56
CA ASN A 22 12.30 -29.88 -2.48
C ASN A 22 11.05 -29.36 -1.74
N GLU A 23 10.83 -29.81 -0.50
CA GLU A 23 9.74 -29.31 0.34
C GLU A 23 9.98 -27.86 0.76
N ASP A 24 11.22 -27.48 1.09
CA ASP A 24 11.53 -26.09 1.43
C ASP A 24 11.31 -25.15 0.23
N ILE A 25 11.53 -25.62 -1.01
CA ILE A 25 11.23 -24.87 -2.23
C ILE A 25 9.73 -24.59 -2.33
N ALA A 26 8.87 -25.59 -2.11
CA ALA A 26 7.41 -25.40 -2.15
C ALA A 26 6.93 -24.35 -1.12
N PHE A 27 7.55 -24.31 0.07
CA PHE A 27 7.27 -23.29 1.07
C PHE A 27 7.75 -21.89 0.63
N VAL A 28 8.98 -21.79 0.11
CA VAL A 28 9.55 -20.53 -0.36
C VAL A 28 8.81 -19.96 -1.58
N GLU A 29 8.29 -20.81 -2.46
CA GLU A 29 7.48 -20.41 -3.62
C GLU A 29 6.10 -19.91 -3.24
N ALA A 30 5.57 -20.30 -2.07
CA ALA A 30 4.29 -19.80 -1.59
C ALA A 30 4.34 -18.31 -1.22
N LEU A 31 5.50 -17.78 -0.82
CA LEU A 31 5.67 -16.40 -0.36
C LEU A 31 5.65 -15.38 -1.52
N PRO A 32 5.08 -14.18 -1.31
CA PRO A 32 5.08 -13.11 -2.31
C PRO A 32 6.50 -12.59 -2.57
N ARG A 33 6.76 -12.07 -3.77
CA ARG A 33 8.04 -11.45 -4.14
C ARG A 33 7.92 -9.94 -4.15
N THR A 34 9.05 -9.27 -4.01
CA THR A 34 9.20 -7.84 -4.20
C THR A 34 8.59 -7.41 -5.55
N GLY A 35 7.61 -6.50 -5.50
CA GLY A 35 6.86 -6.01 -6.67
C GLY A 35 5.51 -6.69 -6.96
N ASP A 36 5.20 -7.84 -6.34
CA ASP A 36 3.92 -8.54 -6.58
C ASP A 36 2.72 -7.79 -5.99
N LEU A 37 2.95 -7.08 -4.88
CA LEU A 37 1.95 -6.32 -4.13
C LEU A 37 2.07 -4.79 -4.33
N HIS A 38 2.89 -4.36 -5.28
CA HIS A 38 3.08 -2.93 -5.55
C HIS A 38 1.84 -2.34 -6.20
N VAL A 39 1.35 -1.25 -5.60
CA VAL A 39 0.36 -0.37 -6.19
C VAL A 39 1.05 0.44 -7.29
N ARG A 40 0.55 0.36 -8.52
CA ARG A 40 1.09 1.11 -9.67
C ARG A 40 0.22 2.33 -9.92
N VAL A 41 0.72 3.50 -9.53
CA VAL A 41 0.09 4.77 -9.87
C VAL A 41 0.87 5.38 -11.05
N PRO A 42 0.21 5.80 -12.14
CA PRO A 42 0.89 6.35 -13.30
C PRO A 42 1.84 7.51 -12.97
N VAL A 43 2.99 7.50 -13.65
CA VAL A 43 3.99 8.56 -13.55
C VAL A 43 3.53 9.76 -14.37
N GLN A 44 3.27 10.88 -13.71
CA GLN A 44 3.01 12.13 -14.41
C GLN A 44 4.32 12.76 -14.90
N SER A 45 4.34 13.17 -16.17
CA SER A 45 5.46 13.86 -16.80
C SER A 45 5.58 15.31 -16.32
N ALA A 46 6.80 15.87 -16.40
CA ALA A 46 7.07 17.26 -16.05
C ALA A 46 6.13 18.25 -16.78
N GLN A 47 5.65 19.22 -16.00
CA GLN A 47 4.50 20.09 -16.29
C GLN A 47 4.77 21.18 -17.36
N PRO A 48 3.95 21.27 -18.42
CA PRO A 48 3.69 22.53 -19.12
C PRO A 48 2.73 23.43 -18.30
N ALA A 49 2.64 24.72 -18.60
CA ALA A 49 1.68 25.61 -17.93
C ALA A 49 0.22 25.23 -18.30
N CYS A 50 -0.55 24.68 -17.35
CA CYS A 50 -1.93 24.27 -17.54
C CYS A 50 -2.90 25.46 -17.63
N ALA A 51 -3.81 25.46 -18.61
CA ALA A 51 -4.74 26.57 -18.85
C ALA A 51 -5.78 26.77 -17.73
N LEU A 52 -6.28 25.67 -17.14
CA LEU A 52 -7.25 25.68 -16.03
C LEU A 52 -6.59 25.39 -14.67
N GLY A 53 -5.25 25.44 -14.62
CA GLY A 53 -4.49 24.98 -13.47
C GLY A 53 -4.34 23.47 -13.41
N GLU A 54 -3.68 23.02 -12.36
CA GLU A 54 -3.34 21.61 -12.12
C GLU A 54 -4.46 20.91 -11.35
N ALA A 55 -4.60 19.61 -11.58
CA ALA A 55 -5.46 18.78 -10.76
C ALA A 55 -5.08 18.91 -9.28
N SER A 56 -6.08 18.94 -8.38
CA SER A 56 -5.80 19.11 -6.96
C SER A 56 -4.78 18.08 -6.46
N GLN A 57 -3.83 18.52 -5.63
CA GLN A 57 -2.80 17.65 -5.07
C GLN A 57 -3.37 16.46 -4.29
N TRP A 58 -4.63 16.52 -3.88
CA TRP A 58 -5.37 15.40 -3.33
C TRP A 58 -5.67 14.34 -4.40
N ALA A 59 -6.26 14.72 -5.54
CA ALA A 59 -6.54 13.77 -6.61
C ALA A 59 -5.28 13.17 -7.25
N VAL A 60 -4.18 13.95 -7.27
CA VAL A 60 -2.89 13.52 -7.81
C VAL A 60 -2.00 12.85 -6.76
N GLY A 61 -2.20 13.18 -5.48
CA GLY A 61 -1.42 12.72 -4.34
C GLY A 61 -1.55 11.22 -4.05
N ALA A 62 -2.48 10.54 -4.72
CA ALA A 62 -2.58 9.09 -4.70
C ALA A 62 -1.26 8.40 -5.07
N ARG A 63 -0.39 9.06 -5.85
CA ARG A 63 0.97 8.57 -6.11
C ARG A 63 1.89 8.66 -4.90
N ASP A 64 1.99 9.81 -4.22
CA ASP A 64 2.83 9.93 -3.02
C ASP A 64 2.36 8.95 -1.93
N THR A 65 1.04 8.79 -1.79
CA THR A 65 0.46 7.76 -0.94
C THR A 65 0.82 6.35 -1.43
N GLY A 66 0.68 6.05 -2.72
CA GLY A 66 1.06 4.78 -3.31
C GLY A 66 2.54 4.44 -3.13
N ASP A 67 3.43 5.42 -3.29
CA ASP A 67 4.88 5.28 -3.10
C ASP A 67 5.21 4.98 -1.62
N LYS A 68 4.57 5.69 -0.67
CA LYS A 68 4.71 5.41 0.77
C LYS A 68 4.19 4.02 1.14
N LEU A 69 3.09 3.59 0.54
CA LEU A 69 2.51 2.26 0.75
C LEU A 69 3.41 1.17 0.17
N ASN A 70 3.93 1.37 -1.05
CA ASN A 70 4.91 0.48 -1.66
C ASN A 70 6.17 0.36 -0.80
N ALA A 71 6.65 1.48 -0.22
CA ALA A 71 7.78 1.45 0.70
C ALA A 71 7.50 0.64 1.99
N ALA A 72 6.28 0.71 2.53
CA ALA A 72 5.86 -0.08 3.69
C ALA A 72 5.76 -1.58 3.34
N VAL A 73 5.22 -1.92 2.16
CA VAL A 73 5.18 -3.28 1.62
C VAL A 73 6.60 -3.81 1.37
N ASP A 74 7.51 -2.99 0.83
CA ASP A 74 8.91 -3.36 0.58
C ASP A 74 9.68 -3.67 1.87
N ALA A 75 9.42 -2.94 2.95
CA ALA A 75 10.03 -3.22 4.25
C ALA A 75 9.69 -4.64 4.74
N VAL A 76 8.44 -5.06 4.53
CA VAL A 76 7.95 -6.41 4.83
C VAL A 76 8.57 -7.46 3.89
N LEU A 77 8.56 -7.19 2.58
CA LEU A 77 9.07 -8.12 1.58
C LEU A 77 10.58 -8.32 1.68
N GLY A 78 11.33 -7.35 2.20
CA GLY A 78 12.76 -7.51 2.50
C GLY A 78 13.06 -8.64 3.50
N ILE A 79 12.17 -8.88 4.47
CA ILE A 79 12.31 -10.03 5.39
C ILE A 79 12.03 -11.34 4.66
N ILE A 80 11.04 -11.34 3.76
CA ILE A 80 10.75 -12.49 2.90
C ILE A 80 11.96 -12.81 2.02
N ASP A 81 12.63 -11.84 1.42
CA ASP A 81 13.84 -12.12 0.62
C ASP A 81 14.96 -12.77 1.45
N ALA A 82 15.14 -12.40 2.72
CA ALA A 82 16.07 -13.06 3.63
C ALA A 82 15.68 -14.52 3.96
N ILE A 83 14.38 -14.79 4.12
CA ILE A 83 13.83 -16.14 4.30
C ILE A 83 14.10 -17.00 3.07
N ARG A 84 13.87 -16.45 1.88
CA ARG A 84 14.07 -17.15 0.60
C ARG A 84 15.54 -17.45 0.32
N ALA A 85 16.45 -16.64 0.87
CA ALA A 85 17.90 -16.81 0.73
C ALA A 85 18.53 -17.76 1.77
N SER A 86 17.76 -18.31 2.73
CA SER A 86 18.31 -19.10 3.83
C SER A 86 17.50 -20.36 4.14
N SER A 87 18.18 -21.37 4.69
CA SER A 87 17.51 -22.59 5.17
C SER A 87 16.74 -22.32 6.47
N PRO A 88 15.54 -22.92 6.66
CA PRO A 88 14.83 -22.87 7.93
C PRO A 88 15.69 -23.38 9.08
N THR A 89 15.64 -22.69 10.22
CA THR A 89 16.27 -23.13 11.47
C THR A 89 15.50 -24.26 12.13
N SER A 90 14.20 -24.40 11.82
CA SER A 90 13.37 -25.52 12.28
C SER A 90 12.40 -25.98 11.19
N ARG A 91 12.16 -27.29 11.14
CA ARG A 91 11.26 -27.96 10.19
C ARG A 91 10.31 -28.89 10.94
N LYS A 92 9.02 -28.77 10.68
CA LYS A 92 7.97 -29.75 11.02
C LYS A 92 7.17 -30.06 9.74
N PRO A 93 6.35 -31.12 9.67
CA PRO A 93 5.66 -31.51 8.43
C PRO A 93 5.05 -30.34 7.66
N ASP A 94 4.25 -29.51 8.34
CA ASP A 94 3.54 -28.39 7.73
C ASP A 94 4.09 -27.01 8.12
N LEU A 95 5.24 -26.95 8.82
CA LEU A 95 5.78 -25.69 9.35
C LEU A 95 7.26 -25.53 9.02
N ARG A 96 7.63 -24.32 8.60
CA ARG A 96 9.01 -23.86 8.52
C ARG A 96 9.19 -22.63 9.38
N VAL A 97 10.29 -22.59 10.14
CA VAL A 97 10.65 -21.45 10.99
C VAL A 97 12.07 -21.03 10.69
N TRP A 98 12.28 -19.74 10.52
CA TRP A 98 13.58 -19.07 10.38
C TRP A 98 13.76 -18.14 11.57
N SER A 99 14.80 -18.37 12.37
CA SER A 99 15.16 -17.54 13.51
C SER A 99 16.51 -16.89 13.27
N PHE A 100 16.58 -15.56 13.36
CA PHE A 100 17.82 -14.81 13.15
C PHE A 100 17.85 -13.53 14.00
N PRO A 101 19.06 -13.05 14.38
CA PRO A 101 19.18 -11.75 15.03
C PRO A 101 18.89 -10.63 14.04
N ASP A 102 18.24 -9.56 14.50
CA ASP A 102 18.14 -8.33 13.72
C ASP A 102 19.49 -7.60 13.72
N GLN A 103 20.06 -7.41 12.54
CA GLN A 103 21.35 -6.74 12.37
C GLN A 103 21.29 -5.23 12.64
N LYS A 104 20.12 -4.60 12.44
CA LYS A 104 19.93 -3.16 12.64
C LYS A 104 19.58 -2.81 14.08
N HIS A 105 19.00 -3.76 14.81
CA HIS A 105 18.54 -3.56 16.18
C HIS A 105 19.19 -4.60 17.12
N PRO A 106 20.39 -4.31 17.65
CA PRO A 106 21.07 -5.22 18.58
C PRO A 106 20.19 -5.62 19.77
N GLY A 107 20.21 -6.92 20.09
CA GLY A 107 19.38 -7.50 21.15
C GLY A 107 17.94 -7.80 20.73
N VAL A 108 17.61 -7.69 19.44
CA VAL A 108 16.33 -8.13 18.87
C VAL A 108 16.53 -9.44 18.11
N ARG A 109 15.61 -10.38 18.32
CA ARG A 109 15.50 -11.64 17.58
C ARG A 109 14.20 -11.67 16.80
N ILE A 110 14.30 -12.03 15.53
CA ILE A 110 13.16 -12.18 14.62
C ILE A 110 12.94 -13.69 14.40
N GLU A 111 11.68 -14.10 14.40
CA GLU A 111 11.24 -15.42 13.97
C GLU A 111 10.19 -15.26 12.87
N ALA A 112 10.50 -15.78 11.69
CA ALA A 112 9.53 -15.90 10.62
C ALA A 112 9.04 -17.34 10.54
N SER A 113 7.73 -17.53 10.45
CA SER A 113 7.09 -18.84 10.38
C SER A 113 6.18 -18.92 9.16
N LEU A 114 6.22 -20.05 8.46
CA LEU A 114 5.32 -20.36 7.34
C LEU A 114 4.67 -21.71 7.59
N LEU A 115 3.34 -21.70 7.69
CA LEU A 115 2.48 -22.83 7.97
C LEU A 115 1.64 -23.16 6.74
N ARG A 116 1.71 -24.40 6.26
CA ARG A 116 0.73 -24.98 5.35
C ARG A 116 -0.52 -25.33 6.16
N VAL A 117 -1.64 -24.65 5.89
CA VAL A 117 -2.87 -24.82 6.67
C VAL A 117 -3.65 -26.04 6.16
N ALA A 118 -4.13 -26.88 7.06
CA ALA A 118 -4.83 -28.11 6.69
C ALA A 118 -6.13 -27.80 5.92
N THR A 119 -6.34 -28.51 4.81
CA THR A 119 -7.58 -28.44 4.01
C THR A 119 -8.45 -29.66 4.24
N GLN A 120 -9.74 -29.55 3.90
CA GLN A 120 -10.63 -30.71 3.90
C GLN A 120 -10.17 -31.73 2.84
N PRO A 121 -10.33 -33.05 3.09
CA PRO A 121 -10.06 -34.06 2.07
C PRO A 121 -10.84 -33.78 0.77
N GLY A 122 -10.16 -33.83 -0.37
CA GLY A 122 -10.76 -33.56 -1.68
C GLY A 122 -10.83 -32.06 -2.06
N SER A 123 -10.26 -31.17 -1.26
CA SER A 123 -10.08 -29.77 -1.65
C SER A 123 -9.15 -29.66 -2.87
N ASP A 124 -9.40 -28.65 -3.71
CA ASP A 124 -8.52 -28.33 -4.83
C ASP A 124 -7.11 -27.98 -4.31
N PRO A 125 -6.05 -28.71 -4.73
CA PRO A 125 -4.68 -28.39 -4.36
C PRO A 125 -4.27 -26.96 -4.75
N ALA A 126 -4.87 -26.38 -5.80
CA ALA A 126 -4.62 -25.01 -6.19
C ALA A 126 -5.15 -23.98 -5.17
N ALA A 127 -6.05 -24.39 -4.27
CA ALA A 127 -6.63 -23.57 -3.21
C ALA A 127 -5.96 -23.82 -1.83
N GLN A 128 -4.72 -24.31 -1.80
CA GLN A 128 -3.97 -24.54 -0.56
C GLN A 128 -3.84 -23.22 0.25
N PRO A 129 -4.34 -23.17 1.49
CA PRO A 129 -4.13 -22.04 2.38
C PRO A 129 -2.78 -22.08 3.06
N TRP A 130 -2.22 -20.90 3.28
CA TRP A 130 -0.95 -20.67 3.95
C TRP A 130 -1.11 -19.56 4.98
N SER A 131 -0.40 -19.71 6.10
CA SER A 131 -0.28 -18.69 7.13
C SER A 131 1.20 -18.36 7.31
N PHE A 132 1.54 -17.08 7.25
CA PHE A 132 2.89 -16.56 7.40
C PHE A 132 2.90 -15.53 8.53
N ALA A 133 3.85 -15.62 9.45
CA ALA A 133 3.98 -14.65 10.52
C ALA A 133 5.45 -14.23 10.70
N ILE A 134 5.65 -12.98 11.11
CA ILE A 134 6.93 -12.46 11.56
C ILE A 134 6.72 -11.96 12.98
N ASP A 135 7.34 -12.66 13.92
CA ASP A 135 7.40 -12.29 15.31
C ASP A 135 8.79 -11.71 15.62
N ALA A 136 8.88 -10.78 16.57
CA ALA A 136 10.16 -10.44 17.15
C ALA A 136 10.08 -10.18 18.65
N ARG A 137 11.23 -10.28 19.30
CA ARG A 137 11.39 -9.97 20.71
C ARG A 137 12.70 -9.24 20.97
N ARG A 138 12.72 -8.44 22.02
CA ARG A 138 13.97 -8.06 22.70
C ARG A 138 14.44 -9.19 23.62
N ASP A 139 15.74 -9.23 23.90
CA ASP A 139 16.31 -10.18 24.86
C ASP A 139 15.58 -10.12 26.21
N GLY A 140 15.10 -11.28 26.67
CA GLY A 140 14.32 -11.42 27.90
C GLY A 140 12.85 -11.00 27.80
N GLY A 141 12.39 -10.46 26.66
CA GLY A 141 11.00 -10.09 26.41
C GLY A 141 10.17 -11.17 25.70
N PRO A 142 8.83 -11.00 25.62
CA PRO A 142 7.97 -11.86 24.82
C PRO A 142 8.15 -11.60 23.32
N PHE A 143 7.80 -12.59 22.51
CA PHE A 143 7.59 -12.38 21.08
C PHE A 143 6.30 -11.58 20.86
N LEU A 144 6.39 -10.56 20.04
CA LEU A 144 5.27 -9.76 19.55
C LEU A 144 5.14 -9.97 18.04
N GLU A 145 3.91 -10.08 17.55
CA GLU A 145 3.61 -10.31 16.14
C GLU A 145 3.67 -8.99 15.39
N ILE A 146 4.70 -8.83 14.56
CA ILE A 146 4.91 -7.63 13.74
C ILE A 146 4.13 -7.73 12.43
N LEU A 147 4.02 -8.95 11.91
CA LEU A 147 3.30 -9.24 10.69
C LEU A 147 2.60 -10.57 10.77
N TYR A 148 1.37 -10.58 10.27
CA TYR A 148 0.64 -11.79 9.95
C TYR A 148 0.19 -11.74 8.49
N ALA A 149 0.18 -12.86 7.81
CA ALA A 149 -0.42 -12.99 6.49
C ALA A 149 -1.15 -14.33 6.39
N TYR A 150 -2.29 -14.30 5.72
CA TYR A 150 -3.04 -15.49 5.36
C TYR A 150 -3.42 -15.40 3.90
N PHE A 151 -3.14 -16.45 3.14
CA PHE A 151 -3.42 -16.44 1.72
C PHE A 151 -3.82 -17.83 1.21
N VAL A 152 -4.61 -17.82 0.15
CA VAL A 152 -5.17 -18.99 -0.51
C VAL A 152 -4.70 -18.99 -1.95
N GLY A 153 -4.06 -20.08 -2.35
CA GLY A 153 -3.50 -20.23 -3.69
C GLY A 153 -2.25 -21.11 -3.69
N ALA A 154 -1.85 -21.59 -4.85
CA ALA A 154 -0.55 -22.26 -5.01
C ALA A 154 0.62 -21.35 -4.62
N GLU A 155 0.47 -20.04 -4.83
CA GLU A 155 1.43 -19.00 -4.46
C GLU A 155 0.70 -17.67 -4.21
N ALA A 156 1.23 -16.82 -3.33
CA ALA A 156 0.63 -15.54 -2.99
C ALA A 156 0.40 -14.63 -4.23
N ARG A 157 1.29 -14.68 -5.24
CA ARG A 157 1.23 -13.80 -6.42
C ARG A 157 0.08 -14.04 -7.38
N SER A 158 -0.59 -15.19 -7.29
CA SER A 158 -1.76 -15.55 -8.11
C SER A 158 -2.99 -15.86 -7.25
N GLY A 159 -2.85 -15.73 -5.92
CA GLY A 159 -3.87 -16.06 -4.96
C GLY A 159 -4.61 -14.82 -4.46
N GLN A 160 -5.35 -15.03 -3.39
CA GLN A 160 -6.01 -13.99 -2.61
C GLN A 160 -5.59 -14.11 -1.17
N GLY A 161 -5.56 -12.99 -0.44
CA GLY A 161 -5.11 -13.02 0.94
C GLY A 161 -5.22 -11.70 1.66
N VAL A 162 -4.72 -11.73 2.88
CA VAL A 162 -4.63 -10.60 3.78
C VAL A 162 -3.25 -10.57 4.42
N ILE A 163 -2.70 -9.37 4.61
CA ILE A 163 -1.47 -9.12 5.37
C ILE A 163 -1.80 -8.08 6.42
N ALA A 164 -1.58 -8.37 7.69
CA ALA A 164 -1.65 -7.45 8.80
C ALA A 164 -0.23 -7.06 9.22
N ILE A 165 0.03 -5.76 9.39
CA ILE A 165 1.30 -5.23 9.90
C ILE A 165 0.99 -4.45 11.17
N ASN A 166 1.58 -4.84 12.29
CA ASN A 166 1.34 -4.23 13.59
C ASN A 166 2.47 -3.25 13.95
N PHE A 167 2.20 -1.95 13.77
CA PHE A 167 3.18 -0.90 14.04
C PHE A 167 3.29 -0.53 15.52
N ASP A 168 2.29 -0.89 16.33
CA ASP A 168 2.37 -0.68 17.78
C ASP A 168 3.36 -1.67 18.39
N ASP A 169 3.40 -2.91 17.88
CA ASP A 169 4.36 -3.93 18.30
C ASP A 169 5.79 -3.61 17.85
N THR A 170 5.98 -3.11 16.62
CA THR A 170 7.32 -2.64 16.18
C THR A 170 7.83 -1.49 17.05
N ARG A 171 6.93 -0.62 17.52
CA ARG A 171 7.26 0.48 18.44
C ARG A 171 7.56 -0.01 19.84
N ALA A 172 6.80 -0.95 20.37
CA ALA A 172 7.06 -1.58 21.66
C ALA A 172 8.46 -2.26 21.68
N LEU A 173 8.86 -2.82 20.54
CA LEU A 173 10.19 -3.40 20.33
C LEU A 173 11.27 -2.37 20.01
N GLN A 174 10.91 -1.10 19.75
CA GLN A 174 11.81 -0.02 19.31
C GLN A 174 12.60 -0.40 18.05
N ILE A 175 11.91 -1.01 17.08
CA ILE A 175 12.43 -1.36 15.75
C ILE A 175 11.71 -0.62 14.63
N ASN A 176 10.80 0.29 14.99
CA ASN A 176 10.05 1.13 14.07
C ASN A 176 10.95 2.19 13.41
N GLY A 177 10.61 2.56 12.18
CA GLY A 177 11.14 3.73 11.50
C GLY A 177 10.61 5.05 12.11
N PRO A 178 11.28 6.18 11.84
CA PRO A 178 10.88 7.49 12.36
C PRO A 178 9.55 7.99 11.79
N THR A 179 9.11 7.44 10.65
CA THR A 179 7.89 7.82 9.94
C THR A 179 6.80 6.74 9.99
N ASP A 180 7.03 5.66 10.74
CA ASP A 180 6.09 4.56 10.81
C ASP A 180 4.76 5.02 11.42
N PRO A 181 3.63 4.52 10.91
CA PRO A 181 2.31 4.80 11.46
C PRO A 181 2.14 4.22 12.87
N THR A 182 0.95 4.42 13.45
CA THR A 182 0.47 3.69 14.64
C THR A 182 -0.62 2.69 14.26
N GLY A 183 -0.87 1.70 15.10
CA GLY A 183 -1.93 0.70 14.90
C GLY A 183 -1.57 -0.40 13.91
N VAL A 184 -2.61 -1.02 13.34
CA VAL A 184 -2.47 -2.13 12.39
C VAL A 184 -2.82 -1.66 10.97
N MET A 185 -1.99 -2.03 10.00
CA MET A 185 -2.31 -1.92 8.58
C MET A 185 -2.70 -3.28 8.02
N MET A 186 -3.87 -3.35 7.38
CA MET A 186 -4.39 -4.54 6.72
C MET A 186 -4.27 -4.35 5.21
N VAL A 187 -3.62 -5.26 4.50
CA VAL A 187 -3.54 -5.32 3.04
C VAL A 187 -4.31 -6.53 2.57
N HIS A 188 -5.50 -6.34 2.01
CA HIS A 188 -6.24 -7.38 1.32
C HIS A 188 -5.86 -7.37 -0.15
N TYR A 189 -5.65 -8.53 -0.74
CA TYR A 189 -5.39 -8.65 -2.16
C TYR A 189 -6.19 -9.78 -2.80
N ASP A 190 -6.57 -9.58 -4.05
CA ASP A 190 -7.02 -10.62 -4.97
C ASP A 190 -6.25 -10.43 -6.28
N LEU A 191 -5.33 -11.35 -6.55
CA LEU A 191 -4.51 -11.39 -7.75
C LEU A 191 -4.93 -12.52 -8.71
N GLY A 192 -5.92 -13.32 -8.32
CA GLY A 192 -6.47 -14.41 -9.13
C GLY A 192 -7.58 -13.97 -10.07
N GLY A 193 -8.22 -12.83 -9.79
CA GLY A 193 -9.23 -12.21 -10.63
C GLY A 193 -8.69 -11.50 -11.89
N PRO A 194 -9.56 -11.17 -12.86
CA PRO A 194 -9.19 -10.41 -14.06
C PRO A 194 -8.74 -8.96 -13.75
N ALA A 195 -9.24 -8.38 -12.66
CA ALA A 195 -8.74 -7.13 -12.08
C ALA A 195 -7.98 -7.47 -10.79
N ARG A 196 -6.78 -6.90 -10.62
CA ARG A 196 -6.00 -7.09 -9.40
C ARG A 196 -6.44 -6.08 -8.36
N THR A 197 -6.98 -6.56 -7.24
CA THR A 197 -7.42 -5.66 -6.18
C THR A 197 -6.40 -5.68 -5.04
N VAL A 198 -6.06 -4.50 -4.52
CA VAL A 198 -5.25 -4.33 -3.32
C VAL A 198 -5.92 -3.27 -2.44
N ARG A 199 -6.62 -3.71 -1.41
CA ARG A 199 -7.23 -2.82 -0.41
C ARG A 199 -6.31 -2.69 0.78
N ILE A 200 -6.02 -1.46 1.21
CA ILE A 200 -5.18 -1.20 2.37
C ILE A 200 -5.99 -0.42 3.41
N GLU A 201 -6.13 -0.96 4.61
CA GLU A 201 -6.83 -0.30 5.71
C GLU A 201 -5.83 0.01 6.82
N LEU A 202 -5.84 1.24 7.35
CA LEU A 202 -5.09 1.58 8.54
C LEU A 202 -6.06 1.86 9.69
N GLY A 203 -5.91 1.12 10.79
CA GLY A 203 -6.73 1.28 11.99
C GLY A 203 -6.56 2.62 12.71
N ALA A 204 -5.44 3.33 12.48
CA ALA A 204 -5.11 4.61 13.10
C ALA A 204 -4.39 5.57 12.14
N THR A 205 -4.22 6.83 12.56
CA THR A 205 -3.44 7.87 11.87
C THR A 205 -1.98 7.41 11.69
N GLY A 206 -1.39 7.63 10.53
CA GLY A 206 0.02 7.37 10.29
C GLY A 206 0.46 7.52 8.82
N LEU A 207 1.76 7.45 8.53
CA LEU A 207 2.35 7.83 7.22
C LEU A 207 2.05 9.28 6.78
N GLY A 208 1.70 10.16 7.74
CA GLY A 208 1.22 11.51 7.46
C GLY A 208 -0.25 11.60 7.00
N LEU A 209 -1.02 10.51 7.15
CA LEU A 209 -2.42 10.38 6.77
C LEU A 209 -3.29 10.17 8.02
N SER A 210 -4.46 10.81 8.10
CA SER A 210 -5.49 10.53 9.11
C SER A 210 -6.12 9.15 8.93
N GLN A 211 -6.82 8.61 9.95
CA GLN A 211 -7.59 7.35 9.88
C GLN A 211 -8.13 7.07 8.47
N PHE A 212 -7.55 6.07 7.81
CA PHE A 212 -7.49 5.93 6.36
C PHE A 212 -8.06 4.56 5.95
N SER A 213 -9.06 4.55 5.07
CA SER A 213 -9.38 3.36 4.27
C SER A 213 -8.91 3.67 2.85
N TYR A 214 -7.85 2.98 2.42
CA TYR A 214 -7.33 3.03 1.06
C TYR A 214 -7.90 1.85 0.30
N PHE A 215 -8.67 2.11 -0.73
CA PHE A 215 -9.03 1.06 -1.66
C PHE A 215 -8.28 1.30 -2.96
N TYR A 216 -7.37 0.40 -3.35
CA TYR A 216 -6.85 0.38 -4.70
C TYR A 216 -7.42 -0.82 -5.44
N SER A 217 -8.10 -0.57 -6.55
CA SER A 217 -8.34 -1.58 -7.56
C SER A 217 -7.53 -1.21 -8.78
N GLY A 218 -6.60 -2.08 -9.15
CA GLY A 218 -5.65 -1.85 -10.22
C GLY A 218 -5.76 -2.91 -11.30
N ASN A 219 -5.91 -2.49 -12.54
CA ASN A 219 -5.67 -3.41 -13.63
C ASN A 219 -4.15 -3.58 -13.83
N PRO A 220 -3.70 -4.71 -14.40
CA PRO A 220 -2.27 -4.91 -14.69
C PRO A 220 -1.63 -3.82 -15.57
N ASP A 221 -2.45 -3.08 -16.32
CA ASP A 221 -2.03 -1.95 -17.16
C ASP A 221 -1.75 -0.66 -16.37
N GLY A 222 -2.03 -0.63 -15.07
CA GLY A 222 -1.84 0.53 -14.20
C GLY A 222 -2.99 1.54 -14.22
N SER A 223 -4.13 1.21 -14.83
CA SER A 223 -5.39 1.92 -14.58
C SER A 223 -5.98 1.47 -13.25
N GLY A 224 -6.74 2.35 -12.59
CA GLY A 224 -7.34 1.98 -11.31
C GLY A 224 -8.16 3.09 -10.68
N HIS A 225 -8.61 2.84 -9.45
CA HIS A 225 -9.29 3.82 -8.63
C HIS A 225 -8.80 3.81 -7.18
N PHE A 226 -8.96 4.96 -6.52
CA PHE A 226 -8.72 5.18 -5.10
C PHE A 226 -9.92 5.82 -4.43
N ASP A 227 -10.21 5.34 -3.23
CA ASP A 227 -11.07 6.03 -2.29
C ASP A 227 -10.25 6.39 -1.05
N TYR A 228 -10.46 7.58 -0.50
CA TYR A 228 -9.87 7.95 0.79
C TYR A 228 -10.62 9.05 1.53
N LEU A 229 -10.41 9.06 2.85
CA LEU A 229 -10.93 10.05 3.78
C LEU A 229 -9.77 10.80 4.44
N PHE A 230 -9.84 12.14 4.47
CA PHE A 230 -8.80 12.96 5.08
C PHE A 230 -9.35 14.26 5.66
N PRO A 231 -8.78 14.81 6.74
CA PRO A 231 -9.03 16.17 7.16
C PRO A 231 -7.99 17.14 6.60
N ASP A 232 -8.33 18.43 6.56
CA ASP A 232 -7.35 19.49 6.43
C ASP A 232 -6.98 20.12 7.78
N ALA A 233 -6.05 21.08 7.75
CA ALA A 233 -5.60 21.80 8.94
C ALA A 233 -6.71 22.65 9.59
N GLN A 234 -7.78 22.95 8.85
CA GLN A 234 -8.94 23.72 9.28
C GLN A 234 -10.02 22.84 9.91
N GLY A 235 -9.79 21.52 9.99
CA GLY A 235 -10.71 20.54 10.56
C GLY A 235 -11.87 20.16 9.63
N ASN A 236 -11.81 20.55 8.35
CA ASN A 236 -12.74 20.05 7.34
C ASN A 236 -12.43 18.56 7.11
N ARG A 237 -13.43 17.79 6.66
CA ARG A 237 -13.30 16.37 6.32
C ARG A 237 -13.67 16.18 4.87
N PHE A 238 -12.85 15.43 4.16
CA PHE A 238 -12.96 15.16 2.75
C PHE A 238 -13.08 13.66 2.54
N SER A 239 -13.93 13.26 1.60
CA SER A 239 -14.01 11.91 1.05
C SER A 239 -13.72 12.02 -0.43
N LEU A 240 -12.55 11.59 -0.89
CA LEU A 240 -12.21 11.57 -2.30
C LEU A 240 -12.42 10.17 -2.88
N GLN A 241 -13.06 10.13 -4.02
CA GLN A 241 -13.07 8.99 -4.94
C GLN A 241 -12.37 9.46 -6.21
N THR A 242 -11.37 8.73 -6.67
CA THR A 242 -10.58 9.13 -7.84
C THR A 242 -10.29 7.91 -8.69
N ALA A 243 -10.32 8.05 -10.00
CA ALA A 243 -10.01 6.97 -10.93
C ALA A 243 -9.18 7.51 -12.09
N PHE A 244 -8.33 6.65 -12.65
CA PHE A 244 -7.35 7.03 -13.66
C PHE A 244 -7.13 5.90 -14.65
N THR A 245 -6.81 6.32 -15.86
CA THR A 245 -6.34 5.47 -16.95
C THR A 245 -4.86 5.12 -16.76
N ALA A 246 -4.37 4.11 -17.47
CA ALA A 246 -2.95 3.76 -17.51
C ALA A 246 -2.05 4.94 -17.94
N ALA A 247 -2.58 5.86 -18.74
CA ALA A 247 -1.87 7.07 -19.19
C ALA A 247 -1.84 8.20 -18.13
N GLY A 248 -2.54 8.03 -17.00
CA GLY A 248 -2.57 9.02 -15.91
C GLY A 248 -3.67 10.07 -16.01
N ALA A 249 -4.45 10.11 -17.09
CA ALA A 249 -5.67 10.93 -17.17
C ALA A 249 -6.73 10.36 -16.23
N GLY A 250 -7.50 11.21 -15.54
CA GLY A 250 -8.46 10.73 -14.55
C GLY A 250 -9.60 11.68 -14.19
N ARG A 251 -10.40 11.23 -13.22
CA ARG A 251 -11.53 11.93 -12.62
C ARG A 251 -11.49 11.78 -11.12
N ALA A 252 -11.96 12.79 -10.40
CA ALA A 252 -12.14 12.71 -8.96
C ALA A 252 -13.43 13.40 -8.51
N HIS A 253 -14.11 12.76 -7.56
CA HIS A 253 -15.27 13.25 -6.84
C HIS A 253 -14.93 13.38 -5.36
N MET A 254 -15.06 14.58 -4.80
CA MET A 254 -14.76 14.86 -3.41
C MET A 254 -16.02 15.31 -2.69
N ALA A 255 -16.44 14.61 -1.66
CA ALA A 255 -17.43 15.13 -0.71
C ALA A 255 -16.69 15.86 0.42
N VAL A 256 -17.13 17.07 0.74
CA VAL A 256 -16.55 17.90 1.79
C VAL A 256 -17.56 18.13 2.89
N ARG A 257 -17.11 18.02 4.13
CA ARG A 257 -17.80 18.53 5.31
C ARG A 257 -16.89 19.50 6.02
N THR A 258 -17.25 20.77 6.05
CA THR A 258 -16.45 21.80 6.72
C THR A 258 -16.51 21.66 8.24
N SER A 259 -15.55 22.25 8.95
CA SER A 259 -15.57 22.33 10.42
C SER A 259 -16.77 23.11 10.96
N SER A 260 -17.34 24.03 10.18
CA SER A 260 -18.61 24.71 10.47
C SER A 260 -19.86 23.85 10.24
N GLY A 261 -19.69 22.63 9.71
CA GLY A 261 -20.78 21.68 9.45
C GLY A 261 -21.43 21.80 8.07
N ALA A 262 -20.98 22.73 7.22
CA ALA A 262 -21.46 22.83 5.84
C ALA A 262 -20.98 21.62 5.02
N THR A 263 -21.75 21.23 4.01
CA THR A 263 -21.40 20.14 3.11
C THR A 263 -21.45 20.58 1.66
N GLY A 264 -20.65 19.95 0.81
CA GLY A 264 -20.66 20.17 -0.63
C GLY A 264 -19.78 19.17 -1.35
N THR A 265 -19.69 19.31 -2.66
CA THR A 265 -18.93 18.39 -3.51
C THR A 265 -17.95 19.16 -4.38
N ILE A 266 -16.85 18.51 -4.77
CA ILE A 266 -15.91 18.99 -5.78
C ILE A 266 -15.75 17.87 -6.81
N ASP A 267 -16.01 18.18 -8.07
CA ASP A 267 -15.81 17.24 -9.18
C ASP A 267 -14.72 17.78 -10.09
N GLN A 268 -13.70 16.99 -10.40
CA GLN A 268 -12.63 17.41 -11.29
C GLN A 268 -12.19 16.31 -12.25
N CYS A 269 -11.67 16.72 -13.41
CA CYS A 269 -11.07 15.83 -14.38
C CYS A 269 -9.76 16.40 -14.87
N TRP A 270 -8.83 15.52 -15.25
CA TRP A 270 -7.53 15.91 -15.79
C TRP A 270 -7.08 14.99 -16.92
N ASP A 271 -6.19 15.54 -17.75
CA ASP A 271 -5.52 14.80 -18.82
C ASP A 271 -4.28 14.04 -18.33
N ALA A 272 -3.59 13.32 -19.22
CA ALA A 272 -2.39 12.55 -18.88
C ALA A 272 -1.23 13.40 -18.31
N THR A 273 -1.27 14.72 -18.47
CA THR A 273 -0.29 15.68 -17.94
C THR A 273 -0.69 16.29 -16.61
N ALA A 274 -1.81 15.85 -16.02
CA ALA A 274 -2.40 16.39 -14.79
C ALA A 274 -2.98 17.80 -14.91
N CYS A 275 -3.19 18.30 -16.13
CA CYS A 275 -3.87 19.56 -16.33
C CYS A 275 -5.38 19.37 -16.18
N LEU A 276 -6.03 20.27 -15.44
CA LEU A 276 -7.49 20.26 -15.31
C LEU A 276 -8.15 20.44 -16.67
N THR A 277 -9.12 19.58 -16.98
CA THR A 277 -9.99 19.71 -18.16
C THR A 277 -11.43 20.05 -17.77
N TYR A 278 -11.78 19.85 -16.50
CA TYR A 278 -13.09 20.12 -15.92
C TYR A 278 -12.99 20.32 -14.40
N LEU A 279 -13.76 21.26 -13.87
CA LEU A 279 -13.92 21.45 -12.43
C LEU A 279 -15.31 22.01 -12.08
N VAL A 280 -15.92 21.44 -11.04
CA VAL A 280 -17.05 21.98 -10.29
C VAL A 280 -16.62 22.09 -8.83
N ASP A 281 -16.66 23.30 -8.29
CA ASP A 281 -16.27 23.59 -6.90
C ASP A 281 -17.17 24.68 -6.29
N PRO A 282 -18.43 24.33 -5.96
CA PRO A 282 -19.39 25.25 -5.35
C PRO A 282 -18.99 25.72 -3.94
N LEU A 283 -17.95 25.16 -3.33
CA LEU A 283 -17.47 25.59 -2.01
C LEU A 283 -16.25 26.51 -2.11
N SER A 284 -15.76 26.78 -3.33
CA SER A 284 -14.58 27.61 -3.58
C SER A 284 -13.35 27.18 -2.78
N ILE A 285 -13.13 25.87 -2.69
CA ILE A 285 -12.04 25.26 -1.91
C ILE A 285 -10.76 25.16 -2.74
N THR A 286 -10.88 24.91 -4.04
CA THR A 286 -9.76 24.74 -4.96
C THR A 286 -9.09 26.08 -5.29
N PRO A 287 -7.79 26.10 -5.60
CA PRO A 287 -7.06 27.34 -5.87
C PRO A 287 -7.67 28.23 -6.97
N ILE A 288 -8.24 27.62 -8.02
CA ILE A 288 -8.89 28.35 -9.13
C ILE A 288 -10.19 29.04 -8.68
N CYS A 289 -10.90 28.49 -7.69
CA CYS A 289 -12.11 29.08 -7.14
C CYS A 289 -11.87 29.87 -5.84
N ALA A 290 -10.69 29.78 -5.22
CA ALA A 290 -10.42 30.34 -3.89
C ALA A 290 -10.61 31.86 -3.78
N ALA A 291 -10.48 32.59 -4.89
CA ALA A 291 -10.74 34.03 -4.94
C ALA A 291 -12.21 34.39 -5.19
N ILE A 292 -13.08 33.41 -5.46
CA ILE A 292 -14.49 33.60 -5.80
C ILE A 292 -15.33 33.18 -4.58
N PRO A 293 -16.24 34.03 -4.06
CA PRO A 293 -17.08 33.64 -2.93
C PRO A 293 -17.94 32.41 -3.23
N ALA A 294 -18.01 31.44 -2.32
CA ALA A 294 -18.95 30.33 -2.45
C ALA A 294 -20.41 30.84 -2.38
N PRO A 295 -21.35 30.33 -3.20
CA PRO A 295 -21.24 29.24 -4.17
C PRO A 295 -21.07 29.73 -5.62
N LEU A 296 -20.41 30.87 -5.83
CA LEU A 296 -20.41 31.59 -7.10
C LEU A 296 -19.32 31.14 -8.06
N CYS A 297 -18.48 30.15 -7.71
CA CYS A 297 -17.49 29.66 -8.65
C CYS A 297 -18.20 28.99 -9.84
N PRO A 298 -18.07 29.53 -11.07
CA PRO A 298 -18.65 28.89 -12.23
C PRO A 298 -17.90 27.60 -12.55
N VAL A 299 -18.60 26.67 -13.18
CA VAL A 299 -17.99 25.46 -13.76
C VAL A 299 -16.83 25.86 -14.67
N GLN A 300 -15.67 25.21 -14.49
CA GLN A 300 -14.49 25.41 -15.34
C GLN A 300 -14.36 24.25 -16.33
N GLY A 301 -13.94 24.55 -17.55
CA GLY A 301 -13.71 23.52 -18.58
C GLY A 301 -14.97 22.83 -19.07
N SER A 302 -14.85 21.56 -19.48
CA SER A 302 -15.96 20.80 -20.06
C SER A 302 -16.02 19.37 -19.53
N LEU A 303 -17.19 18.94 -19.06
CA LEU A 303 -17.43 17.57 -18.62
C LEU A 303 -17.16 16.54 -19.73
N SER A 304 -17.35 16.93 -21.01
CA SER A 304 -17.05 16.05 -22.15
C SER A 304 -15.54 15.82 -22.34
N ALA A 305 -14.68 16.64 -21.76
CA ALA A 305 -13.23 16.48 -21.78
C ALA A 305 -12.72 15.56 -20.65
N CYS A 306 -13.62 15.02 -19.83
CA CYS A 306 -13.26 14.07 -18.80
C CYS A 306 -13.00 12.68 -19.40
N PRO A 307 -11.88 12.01 -19.08
CA PRO A 307 -11.54 10.70 -19.64
C PRO A 307 -12.52 9.62 -19.18
N ALA A 308 -12.70 8.56 -19.97
CA ALA A 308 -13.33 7.35 -19.46
C ALA A 308 -12.34 6.65 -18.52
N VAL A 309 -12.79 6.32 -17.31
CA VAL A 309 -12.01 5.68 -16.25
C VAL A 309 -12.70 4.38 -15.82
N PRO A 310 -11.95 3.39 -15.30
CA PRO A 310 -12.52 2.13 -14.79
C PRO A 310 -13.50 2.32 -13.64
#